data_AF-A0A367G6V4-F1
#
_entry.id   AF-A0A367G6V4-F1
#
_cell.length_a   1.000
_cell.length_b   1.000
_cell.length_c   1.000
_cell.angle_alpha   90.00
_cell.angle_beta   90.00
_cell.angle_gamma   90.00
#
_symmetry.space_group_name_H-M   'P 1'
#
loop_
_entity.id
_entity.type
_entity.pdbx_description
1 polymer ?
#
loop_
_entity_poly.entity_id
_entity_poly.type
_entity_poly.pdbx_seq_one_letter_code
_entity_poly.pdbx_strand_id
1 'polypeptide(L)'
;MFNPEKRGLVVQACARKEAECFRVPKYNPENWEFKISSVPMLRMIWKTCEWDTEKTYRLTGICHSEYNLVEFDMKQATVLTVEEF
;
A
#
# COMPACT_ATOMS: atom_id res chain seq x y z
N MET A 1 -0.51 9.02 0.00
CA MET A 1 0.53 9.85 0.64
C MET A 1 1.30 8.99 1.63
N PHE A 2 2.63 9.03 1.62
CA PHE A 2 3.49 8.31 2.58
C PHE A 2 4.09 9.30 3.59
N ASN A 3 4.03 8.97 4.88
CA ASN A 3 4.65 9.72 5.96
C ASN A 3 5.85 8.92 6.51
N PRO A 4 7.10 9.34 6.20
CA PRO A 4 8.30 8.61 6.61
C PRO A 4 8.51 8.58 8.13
N GLU A 5 8.20 9.68 8.84
CA GLU A 5 8.41 9.79 10.30
C GLU A 5 7.51 8.82 11.06
N LYS A 6 6.24 8.75 10.66
CA LYS A 6 5.26 7.85 11.26
C LYS A 6 5.35 6.43 10.71
N ARG A 7 6.07 6.23 9.59
CA ARG A 7 6.02 5.02 8.76
C ARG A 7 4.56 4.65 8.43
N GLY A 8 3.79 5.65 7.98
CA GLY A 8 2.37 5.50 7.65
C GLY A 8 2.13 5.72 6.16
N LEU A 9 1.29 4.90 5.54
CA LEU A 9 0.84 5.09 4.17
C LEU A 9 -0.67 5.32 4.15
N VAL A 10 -1.10 6.41 3.51
CA VAL A 10 -2.51 6.72 3.29
C VAL A 10 -2.82 6.58 1.80
N VAL A 11 -3.87 5.83 1.47
CA VAL A 11 -4.45 5.75 0.13
C VAL A 11 -5.82 6.39 0.19
N GLN A 12 -6.01 7.49 -0.54
CA GLN A 12 -7.29 8.19 -0.60
C GLN A 12 -7.90 8.02 -1.99
N ALA A 13 -9.21 7.74 -2.04
CA ALA A 13 -9.94 7.74 -3.29
C ALA A 13 -10.06 9.19 -3.79
N CYS A 14 -9.44 9.48 -4.93
CA CYS A 14 -9.54 10.78 -5.59
C CYS A 14 -10.46 10.69 -6.80
N ALA A 15 -11.39 11.64 -6.94
CA ALA A 15 -12.24 11.76 -8.13
C ALA A 15 -11.48 12.26 -9.37
N ARG A 16 -10.29 12.83 -9.18
CA ARG A 16 -9.52 13.51 -10.22
C ARG A 16 -8.65 12.52 -10.99
N LYS A 17 -8.91 12.39 -12.29
CA LYS A 17 -8.05 11.68 -13.27
C LYS A 17 -6.84 12.56 -13.62
N GLU A 18 -5.95 12.83 -12.68
CA GLU A 18 -4.66 13.44 -13.04
C GLU A 18 -3.73 12.38 -13.59
N ALA A 19 -2.87 12.77 -14.54
CA ALA A 19 -1.98 11.86 -15.27
C ALA A 19 -1.03 11.07 -14.34
N GLU A 20 -0.83 11.55 -13.11
CA GLU A 20 0.07 10.96 -12.10
C GLU A 20 -0.67 10.14 -11.03
N CYS A 21 -2.00 10.00 -11.13
CA CYS A 21 -2.76 9.17 -10.19
C CYS A 21 -2.57 7.67 -10.51
N PHE A 22 -2.16 6.90 -9.51
CA PHE A 22 -2.18 5.44 -9.59
C PHE A 22 -3.62 4.96 -9.79
N ARG A 23 -3.87 4.25 -10.90
CA ARG A 23 -5.15 3.57 -11.10
C ARG A 23 -5.22 2.36 -10.18
N VAL A 24 -6.11 2.44 -9.19
CA VAL A 24 -6.50 1.26 -8.42
C VAL A 24 -7.23 0.31 -9.37
N PRO A 25 -6.82 -0.98 -9.48
CA PRO A 25 -7.53 -1.95 -10.30
C PRO A 25 -8.99 -2.09 -9.85
N LYS A 26 -9.85 -2.54 -10.77
CA LYS A 26 -11.28 -2.78 -10.44
C LYS A 26 -11.37 -3.86 -9.35
N TYR A 27 -12.32 -3.65 -8.45
CA TYR A 27 -12.68 -4.58 -7.37
C TYR A 27 -12.73 -6.04 -7.88
N ASN A 28 -11.95 -6.91 -7.24
CA ASN A 28 -12.06 -8.36 -7.36
C ASN A 28 -12.63 -8.93 -6.04
N PRO A 29 -13.82 -9.53 -6.05
CA PRO A 29 -14.44 -10.10 -4.86
C PRO A 29 -13.74 -11.36 -4.33
N GLU A 30 -12.94 -12.05 -5.15
CA GLU A 30 -12.25 -13.30 -4.74
C GLU A 30 -11.02 -12.99 -3.89
N ASN A 31 -10.16 -12.09 -4.37
CA ASN A 31 -8.92 -11.71 -3.70
C ASN A 31 -8.89 -10.18 -3.57
N TRP A 32 -9.20 -9.67 -2.36
CA TRP A 32 -9.13 -8.24 -1.99
C TRP A 32 -7.67 -7.76 -1.90
N GLU A 33 -6.92 -7.90 -2.98
CA GLU A 33 -5.49 -7.56 -3.03
C GLU A 33 -5.23 -6.45 -4.03
N PHE A 34 -4.52 -5.42 -3.57
CA PHE A 34 -4.12 -4.29 -4.40
C PHE A 34 -2.59 -4.22 -4.42
N LYS A 35 -2.00 -4.44 -5.59
CA LYS A 35 -0.55 -4.38 -5.77
C LYS A 35 -0.10 -2.96 -6.07
N ILE A 36 0.85 -2.46 -5.27
CA ILE A 36 1.60 -1.24 -5.57
C ILE A 36 2.82 -1.64 -6.41
N SER A 37 2.90 -1.21 -7.67
CA SER A 37 3.98 -1.59 -8.61
C SER A 37 5.00 -0.48 -8.90
N SER A 38 4.88 0.67 -8.24
CA SER A 38 5.77 1.82 -8.46
C SER A 38 7.15 1.58 -7.87
N VAL A 39 8.15 1.32 -8.73
CA VAL A 39 9.54 1.07 -8.30
C VAL A 39 10.11 2.21 -7.42
N PRO A 40 9.94 3.51 -7.75
CA PRO A 40 10.44 4.59 -6.90
C PRO A 40 9.78 4.62 -5.52
N MET A 41 8.45 4.41 -5.47
CA MET A 41 7.69 4.40 -4.21
C MET A 41 8.07 3.21 -3.35
N LEU A 42 8.22 2.02 -3.95
CA LEU A 42 8.65 0.81 -3.25
C LEU A 42 10.06 0.96 -2.69
N ARG A 43 11.02 1.50 -3.47
CA ARG A 43 12.38 1.78 -2.97
C ARG A 43 12.39 2.72 -1.78
N MET A 44 11.56 3.77 -1.81
CA MET A 44 11.42 4.70 -0.69
C MET A 44 10.85 3.98 0.55
N ILE A 45 9.77 3.22 0.39
CA ILE A 45 9.12 2.47 1.48
C ILE A 45 10.09 1.46 2.09
N TRP A 46 10.76 0.64 1.27
CA TRP A 46 11.72 -0.36 1.74
C TRP A 46 12.86 0.29 2.52
N LYS A 47 13.43 1.39 2.01
CA LYS A 47 14.49 2.11 2.71
C LYS A 47 14.01 2.68 4.04
N THR A 48 12.83 3.29 4.09
CA THR A 48 12.30 3.92 5.31
C THR A 48 11.86 2.89 6.36
N CYS A 49 11.34 1.75 5.92
CA CYS A 49 10.84 0.69 6.80
C CYS A 49 11.88 -0.39 7.09
N GLU A 50 13.09 -0.28 6.52
CA GLU A 50 14.19 -1.25 6.67
C GLU A 50 13.78 -2.67 6.23
N TRP A 51 12.98 -2.76 5.18
CA TRP A 51 12.48 -4.02 4.63
C TRP A 51 13.44 -4.58 3.58
N ASP A 52 13.48 -5.91 3.52
CA ASP A 52 14.17 -6.69 2.49
C ASP A 52 13.47 -6.52 1.12
N THR A 53 14.24 -6.15 0.09
CA THR A 53 13.73 -5.89 -1.27
C THR A 53 13.36 -7.15 -2.04
N GLU A 54 13.82 -8.32 -1.60
CA GLU A 54 13.52 -9.62 -2.21
C GLU A 54 12.23 -10.23 -1.65
N LYS A 55 11.61 -9.60 -0.66
CA LYS A 55 10.40 -10.10 0.02
C LYS A 55 9.15 -9.34 -0.42
N THR A 56 8.02 -10.04 -0.36
CA THR A 56 6.69 -9.45 -0.50
C THR A 56 6.08 -9.26 0.89
N TYR A 57 5.43 -8.13 1.10
CA TYR A 57 4.80 -7.78 2.37
C TYR A 57 3.31 -7.56 2.19
N ARG A 58 2.51 -8.03 3.14
CA ARG A 58 1.07 -7.79 3.23
C ARG A 58 0.78 -6.90 4.44
N LEU A 59 -0.16 -5.99 4.28
CA LEU A 59 -0.63 -5.10 5.34
C LEU A 59 -2.15 -5.04 5.33
N THR A 60 -2.73 -5.01 6.53
CA THR A 60 -4.15 -4.69 6.72
C THR A 60 -4.29 -3.19 6.89
N GLY A 61 -5.21 -2.58 6.14
CA GLY A 61 -5.52 -1.16 6.24
C GLY A 61 -6.69 -0.87 7.16
N ILE A 62 -6.68 0.30 7.78
CA ILE A 62 -7.80 0.85 8.55
C ILE A 62 -8.60 1.78 7.62
N CYS A 63 -9.89 1.49 7.46
CA CYS A 63 -10.77 2.28 6.61
C CYS A 63 -11.38 3.45 7.39
N HIS A 64 -11.15 4.68 6.90
CA HIS A 64 -11.79 5.89 7.41
C HIS A 64 -12.78 6.40 6.34
N SER A 65 -13.99 5.83 6.40
CA SER A 65 -15.04 6.00 5.38
C SER A 65 -15.46 7.45 5.15
N GLU A 66 -15.45 8.26 6.21
CA GLU A 66 -15.81 9.67 6.21
C GLU A 66 -14.86 10.53 5.36
N TYR A 67 -13.63 10.06 5.13
CA TYR A 67 -12.62 10.72 4.30
C TYR A 67 -12.34 9.98 2.98
N ASN A 68 -13.06 8.88 2.71
CA ASN A 68 -12.79 7.95 1.62
C ASN A 68 -11.30 7.56 1.52
N LEU A 69 -10.69 7.26 2.67
CA LEU A 69 -9.27 6.88 2.74
C LEU A 69 -9.07 5.58 3.52
N VAL A 70 -7.98 4.90 3.20
CA VAL A 70 -7.45 3.77 3.95
C VAL A 70 -6.04 4.13 4.43
N GLU A 71 -5.80 3.91 5.71
CA GLU A 71 -4.50 4.11 6.36
C GLU A 71 -3.83 2.76 6.63
N PHE A 72 -2.53 2.69 6.36
CA PHE A 72 -1.70 1.51 6.57
C PHE A 72 -0.54 1.89 7.50
N ASP A 73 -0.45 1.19 8.64
CA ASP A 73 0.72 1.26 9.52
C ASP A 73 1.78 0.29 9.01
N MET A 74 2.87 0.83 8.45
CA MET A 74 3.91 0.00 7.85
C MET A 74 4.64 -0.85 8.90
N LYS A 75 4.53 -0.54 10.19
CA LYS A 75 5.15 -1.37 11.24
C LYS A 75 4.45 -2.72 11.41
N GLN A 76 3.23 -2.87 10.91
CA GLN A 76 2.41 -4.09 11.02
C GLN A 76 2.53 -5.02 9.80
N ALA A 77 3.48 -4.75 8.90
CA ALA A 77 3.70 -5.60 7.74
C ALA A 77 4.08 -7.02 8.12
N THR A 78 3.47 -8.00 7.45
CA THR A 78 3.85 -9.41 7.51
C THR A 78 4.51 -9.81 6.20
N VAL A 79 5.58 -10.61 6.29
CA VAL A 79 6.22 -11.20 5.10
C VAL A 79 5.31 -12.30 4.57
N LEU A 80 4.96 -12.22 3.28
CA LEU A 80 4.27 -13.31 2.60
C LEU A 80 5.26 -14.43 2.27
N THR A 81 4.90 -15.65 2.67
CA THR A 81 5.63 -16.86 2.26
C THR A 81 5.01 -17.44 0.99
N VAL A 82 5.80 -18.22 0.25
CA VAL A 82 5.42 -18.78 -1.07
C VAL A 82 4.16 -19.65 -1.03
N GLU A 83 3.76 -20.11 0.16
CA GLU A 83 2.56 -20.93 0.38
C GLU A 83 1.25 -20.13 0.34
N GLU A 84 1.31 -18.79 0.31
CA GLU A 84 0.15 -17.90 0.33
C GLU A 84 -0.21 -17.28 -1.04
N PHE A 85 0.37 -17.81 -2.13
CA PHE A 85 0.12 -17.40 -3.53
C PHE A 85 -0.79 -18.37 -4.29
#